data_AF-A0A7V3XGK5-F1
#
_entry.id   AF-A0A7V3XGK5-F1
#
_cell.length_a   1.000
_cell.length_b   1.000
_cell.length_c   1.000
_cell.angle_alpha   90.00
_cell.angle_beta   90.00
_cell.angle_gamma   90.00
#
_symmetry.space_group_name_H-M   'P 1'
#
loop_
_entity.id
_entity.type
_entity.pdbx_description
1 polymer ?
#
loop_
_entity_poly.entity_id
_entity_poly.type
_entity_poly.pdbx_seq_one_letter_code
_entity_poly.pdbx_strand_id
1 'polypeptide(L)'
;MRRVLGLIVGVLIGQWLAFAGAPSPSDFHRQGLAAWERRDYAEALRAFSQGVSVQPDNALLHLRRAMALERLGHRQSAADAYRLALLLEPPASIASLVQEGLHRLETETVILSESEVAVPLEPARGVWIVPVVVNDVREARLLVDTGSSVTILAPALAAALRLGDGEGARVELQTVGGQTVGRTATVASLRVGGAELRDVPVVVHEPGPGLDGILGNTVLGRYRVTLDPDRRLLHLRHPTPE
;
A
#
# COMPACT_ATOMS: atom_id res chain seq x y z
N MET A 1 41.29 7.91 -81.61
CA MET A 1 40.32 6.83 -81.30
C MET A 1 40.62 6.30 -79.90
N ARG A 2 39.86 6.72 -78.89
CA ARG A 2 40.12 6.40 -77.46
C ARG A 2 39.29 5.18 -77.08
N ARG A 3 39.94 4.08 -76.69
CA ARG A 3 39.29 2.89 -76.12
C ARG A 3 39.12 3.13 -74.61
N VAL A 4 37.87 3.27 -74.16
CA VAL A 4 37.52 3.38 -72.75
C VAL A 4 37.41 1.97 -72.18
N LEU A 5 38.24 1.69 -71.18
CA LEU A 5 38.21 0.48 -70.35
C LEU A 5 37.01 0.60 -69.41
N GLY A 6 35.92 -0.12 -69.71
CA GLY A 6 34.73 -0.17 -68.87
C GLY A 6 34.95 -1.09 -67.68
N LEU A 7 35.05 -0.52 -66.49
CA LEU A 7 35.12 -1.24 -65.22
C LEU A 7 33.70 -1.70 -64.86
N ILE A 8 33.41 -2.98 -65.06
CA ILE A 8 32.15 -3.60 -64.62
C ILE A 8 32.24 -3.76 -63.10
N VAL A 9 31.79 -2.75 -62.36
CA VAL A 9 31.40 -2.93 -60.97
C VAL A 9 30.06 -3.66 -61.00
N GLY A 10 30.12 -4.98 -60.79
CA GLY A 10 28.94 -5.78 -60.54
C GLY A 10 28.29 -5.33 -59.23
N VAL A 11 27.30 -4.45 -59.32
CA VAL A 11 26.37 -4.18 -58.23
C VAL A 11 25.49 -5.42 -58.10
N LEU A 12 25.85 -6.30 -57.17
CA LEU A 12 25.00 -7.38 -56.71
C LEU A 12 23.73 -6.74 -56.12
N ILE A 13 22.67 -6.75 -56.92
CA ILE A 13 21.29 -6.56 -56.48
C ILE A 13 20.94 -7.79 -55.63
N GLY A 14 21.36 -7.75 -54.37
CA GLY A 14 20.86 -8.63 -53.33
C GLY A 14 19.62 -8.00 -52.73
N GLN A 15 18.45 -8.48 -53.13
CA GLN A 15 17.16 -8.14 -52.55
C GLN A 15 17.16 -8.40 -51.04
N TRP A 16 17.39 -7.36 -50.24
CA TRP A 16 17.01 -7.27 -48.83
C TRP A 16 16.52 -5.84 -48.56
N LEU A 17 15.42 -5.47 -49.21
CA LEU A 17 14.55 -4.40 -48.74
C LEU A 17 13.26 -5.04 -48.25
N ALA A 18 13.36 -5.69 -47.09
CA ALA A 18 12.23 -5.80 -46.18
C ALA A 18 12.50 -4.83 -45.02
N PHE A 19 12.25 -3.53 -45.24
CA PHE A 19 11.88 -2.67 -44.12
C PHE A 19 10.50 -3.16 -43.66
N ALA A 20 10.47 -4.24 -42.87
CA ALA A 20 9.50 -4.26 -41.78
C ALA A 20 9.94 -3.11 -40.89
N GLY A 21 9.33 -1.93 -41.09
CA GLY A 21 9.72 -0.71 -40.40
C GLY A 21 9.82 -1.01 -38.92
N ALA A 22 11.02 -0.84 -38.34
CA ALA A 22 11.16 -0.90 -36.89
C ALA A 22 10.07 0.04 -36.33
N PRO A 23 9.18 -0.44 -35.45
CA PRO A 23 8.03 0.33 -35.01
C PRO A 23 8.54 1.66 -34.46
N SER A 24 8.14 2.74 -35.14
CA SER A 24 8.60 4.07 -34.79
C SER A 24 7.95 4.47 -33.46
N PRO A 25 8.56 5.41 -32.71
CA PRO A 25 7.90 6.25 -31.72
C PRO A 25 6.41 6.53 -31.94
N SER A 26 6.06 6.88 -33.18
CA SER A 26 4.69 7.24 -33.57
C SER A 26 3.76 6.03 -33.72
N ASP A 27 4.31 4.85 -33.99
CA ASP A 27 3.54 3.62 -34.18
C ASP A 27 3.03 3.07 -32.85
N PHE A 28 3.83 3.10 -31.78
CA PHE A 28 3.38 2.73 -30.43
C PHE A 28 2.29 3.67 -29.91
N HIS A 29 2.44 4.97 -30.15
CA HIS A 29 1.41 5.95 -29.78
C HIS A 29 0.10 5.69 -30.55
N ARG A 30 0.18 5.47 -31.87
CA ARG A 30 -0.98 5.19 -32.73
C ARG A 30 -1.67 3.87 -32.35
N GLN A 31 -0.89 2.82 -32.10
CA GLN A 31 -1.39 1.52 -31.65
C GLN A 31 -2.11 1.65 -30.31
N GLY A 32 -1.50 2.35 -29.35
CA GLY A 32 -2.10 2.58 -28.04
C GLY A 32 -3.40 3.40 -28.12
N LEU A 33 -3.45 4.44 -28.97
CA LEU A 33 -4.69 5.18 -29.22
C LEU A 33 -5.77 4.33 -29.87
N ALA A 34 -5.43 3.52 -30.87
CA ALA A 34 -6.39 2.62 -31.52
C ALA A 34 -6.95 1.57 -30.54
N ALA A 35 -6.13 1.05 -29.63
CA ALA A 35 -6.59 0.15 -28.57
C ALA A 35 -7.47 0.90 -27.54
N TRP A 36 -7.10 2.12 -27.18
CA TRP A 36 -7.88 2.99 -26.29
C TRP A 36 -9.29 3.27 -26.82
N GLU A 37 -9.42 3.58 -28.12
CA GLU A 37 -10.72 3.81 -28.78
C GLU A 37 -11.62 2.57 -28.73
N ARG A 38 -11.01 1.38 -28.83
CA ARG A 38 -11.71 0.09 -28.65
C ARG A 38 -12.01 -0.25 -27.19
N ARG A 39 -11.63 0.61 -26.23
CA ARG A 39 -11.71 0.38 -24.78
C ARG A 39 -10.89 -0.82 -24.29
N ASP A 40 -9.94 -1.29 -25.10
CA ASP A 40 -9.00 -2.33 -24.71
C ASP A 40 -7.81 -1.67 -23.99
N TYR A 41 -8.04 -1.34 -22.72
CA TYR A 41 -7.07 -0.59 -21.92
C TYR A 41 -5.81 -1.42 -21.59
N ALA A 42 -5.92 -2.76 -21.58
CA ALA A 42 -4.78 -3.66 -21.36
C ALA A 42 -3.82 -3.61 -22.55
N GLU A 43 -4.35 -3.70 -23.77
CA GLU A 43 -3.57 -3.55 -24.99
C GLU A 43 -3.01 -2.12 -25.14
N ALA A 44 -3.81 -1.11 -24.79
CA ALA A 44 -3.35 0.28 -24.79
C ALA A 44 -2.19 0.49 -23.81
N LEU A 45 -2.27 -0.07 -22.60
CA LEU A 45 -1.19 -0.03 -21.61
C LEU A 45 0.08 -0.69 -22.16
N ARG A 46 -0.04 -1.84 -22.80
CA ARG A 46 1.10 -2.56 -23.39
C ARG A 46 1.78 -1.72 -24.46
N ALA A 47 1.02 -1.15 -25.39
CA ALA A 47 1.54 -0.31 -26.47
C ALA A 47 2.19 0.99 -25.94
N PHE A 48 1.56 1.69 -24.99
CA PHE A 48 2.16 2.88 -24.39
C PHE A 48 3.40 2.55 -23.56
N SER A 49 3.43 1.42 -22.86
CA SER A 49 4.62 0.98 -22.11
C SER A 49 5.78 0.66 -23.04
N GLN A 50 5.52 0.01 -24.18
CA GLN A 50 6.53 -0.18 -25.23
C GLN A 50 7.03 1.17 -25.78
N GLY A 51 6.12 2.12 -26.01
CA GLY A 51 6.49 3.48 -26.40
C GLY A 51 7.41 4.16 -25.38
N VAL A 52 7.09 4.06 -24.08
CA VAL A 52 7.92 4.59 -22.99
C VAL A 52 9.31 3.94 -22.96
N SER A 53 9.42 2.64 -23.22
CA SER A 53 10.72 1.95 -23.29
C SER A 53 11.61 2.47 -24.43
N VAL A 54 11.01 2.98 -25.51
CA VAL A 54 11.72 3.54 -26.67
C VAL A 54 12.02 5.03 -26.48
N GLN A 55 11.12 5.79 -25.83
CA GLN A 55 11.30 7.22 -25.52
C GLN A 55 10.95 7.48 -24.05
N PRO A 56 11.90 7.25 -23.12
CA PRO A 56 11.64 7.39 -21.70
C PRO A 56 11.44 8.84 -21.25
N ASP A 57 11.84 9.81 -22.07
CA ASP A 57 11.74 11.26 -21.84
C ASP A 57 10.47 11.89 -22.44
N ASN A 58 9.62 11.11 -23.10
CA ASN A 58 8.40 11.62 -23.71
C ASN A 58 7.24 11.65 -22.70
N ALA A 59 6.99 12.84 -22.14
CA ALA A 59 5.94 13.06 -21.15
C ALA A 59 4.53 12.66 -21.62
N LEU A 60 4.22 12.81 -22.92
CA LEU A 60 2.92 12.39 -23.47
C LEU A 60 2.73 10.87 -23.37
N LEU A 61 3.78 10.07 -23.59
CA LEU A 61 3.70 8.62 -23.48
C LEU A 61 3.50 8.18 -22.03
N HIS A 62 4.13 8.86 -21.07
CA HIS A 62 3.86 8.64 -19.64
C HIS A 62 2.43 9.00 -19.24
N LEU A 63 1.90 10.15 -19.70
CA LEU A 63 0.50 10.53 -19.53
C LEU A 63 -0.44 9.45 -20.07
N ARG A 64 -0.24 9.00 -21.32
CA ARG A 64 -1.10 7.98 -21.93
C ARG A 64 -1.04 6.64 -21.21
N ARG A 65 0.15 6.24 -20.76
CA ARG A 65 0.34 5.05 -19.92
C ARG A 65 -0.40 5.19 -18.59
N ALA A 66 -0.30 6.34 -17.93
CA ALA A 66 -0.98 6.63 -16.67
C ALA A 66 -2.51 6.52 -16.80
N MET A 67 -3.08 7.12 -17.86
CA MET A 67 -4.50 7.01 -18.16
C MET A 67 -4.96 5.55 -18.39
N ALA A 68 -4.13 4.73 -19.03
CA ALA A 68 -4.45 3.31 -19.26
C ALA A 68 -4.41 2.51 -17.95
N LEU A 69 -3.42 2.78 -17.10
CA LEU A 69 -3.34 2.20 -15.75
C LEU A 69 -4.55 2.60 -14.88
N GLU A 70 -4.97 3.86 -14.95
CA GLU A 70 -6.16 4.36 -14.24
C GLU A 70 -7.42 3.60 -14.68
N ARG A 71 -7.63 3.41 -15.99
CA ARG A 71 -8.79 2.66 -16.52
C ARG A 71 -8.79 1.18 -16.16
N LEU A 72 -7.63 0.61 -15.86
CA LEU A 72 -7.47 -0.77 -15.39
C LEU A 72 -7.54 -0.88 -13.86
N GLY A 73 -7.72 0.23 -13.13
CA GLY A 73 -7.78 0.25 -11.67
C GLY A 73 -6.41 0.17 -10.98
N HIS A 74 -5.30 0.23 -11.72
CA HIS A 74 -3.95 0.23 -11.16
C HIS A 74 -3.56 1.63 -10.67
N ARG A 75 -4.28 2.13 -9.66
CA ARG A 75 -4.22 3.52 -9.18
C ARG A 75 -2.81 3.99 -8.80
N GLN A 76 -2.07 3.18 -8.04
CA GLN A 76 -0.72 3.54 -7.60
C GLN A 76 0.23 3.68 -8.79
N SER A 77 0.26 2.69 -9.68
CA SER A 77 1.07 2.73 -10.90
C SER A 77 0.67 3.88 -11.82
N ALA A 78 -0.61 4.24 -11.87
CA ALA A 78 -1.09 5.40 -12.61
C ALA A 78 -0.56 6.71 -12.02
N ALA A 79 -0.64 6.88 -10.69
CA ALA A 79 -0.12 8.05 -10.00
C ALA A 79 1.40 8.22 -10.21
N ASP A 80 2.16 7.13 -10.15
CA ASP A 80 3.61 7.15 -10.40
C ASP A 80 3.92 7.55 -11.86
N ALA A 81 3.18 7.03 -12.83
CA ALA A 81 3.33 7.43 -14.23
C ALA A 81 2.93 8.91 -14.48
N TYR A 82 1.89 9.42 -13.80
CA TYR A 82 1.54 10.84 -13.84
C TYR A 82 2.65 11.72 -13.24
N ARG A 83 3.23 11.35 -12.08
CA ARG A 83 4.35 12.09 -11.48
C ARG A 83 5.57 12.11 -12.38
N LEU A 84 5.92 10.97 -12.99
CA LEU A 84 7.00 10.90 -13.97
C LEU A 84 6.73 11.82 -15.17
N ALA A 85 5.49 11.89 -15.67
CA ALA A 85 5.14 12.81 -16.75
C ALA A 85 5.36 14.28 -16.37
N LEU A 86 5.11 14.70 -15.12
CA LEU A 86 5.40 16.07 -14.63
C LEU A 86 6.90 16.34 -14.47
N LEU A 87 7.68 15.34 -14.03
CA LEU A 87 9.13 15.47 -13.87
C LEU A 87 9.86 15.70 -15.20
N LEU A 88 9.24 15.32 -16.32
CA LEU A 88 9.76 15.53 -17.67
C LEU A 88 9.44 16.92 -18.24
N GLU A 89 8.99 17.86 -17.40
CA GLU A 89 8.68 19.25 -17.75
C GLU A 89 7.78 19.38 -19.01
N PRO A 90 6.56 18.81 -18.97
CA PRO A 90 5.70 18.78 -20.14
C PRO A 90 5.18 20.19 -20.49
N PRO A 91 4.78 20.41 -21.76
CA PRO A 91 4.02 21.60 -22.14
C PRO A 91 2.81 21.80 -21.23
N ALA A 92 2.43 23.06 -20.99
CA ALA A 92 1.35 23.42 -20.06
C ALA A 92 0.04 22.65 -20.31
N SER A 93 -0.31 22.41 -21.58
CA SER A 93 -1.50 21.63 -21.97
C SER A 93 -1.46 20.18 -21.47
N ILE A 94 -0.28 19.55 -21.48
CA ILE A 94 -0.08 18.19 -20.96
C ILE A 94 0.01 18.24 -19.44
N ALA A 95 0.72 19.22 -18.88
CA ALA A 95 0.85 19.40 -17.42
C ALA A 95 -0.52 19.49 -16.74
N SER A 96 -1.45 20.29 -17.28
CA SER A 96 -2.80 20.42 -16.72
C SER A 96 -3.58 19.10 -16.75
N LEU A 97 -3.48 18.30 -17.82
CA LEU A 97 -4.12 16.99 -17.90
C LEU A 97 -3.55 15.98 -16.90
N VAL A 98 -2.22 16.03 -16.72
CA VAL A 98 -1.54 15.19 -15.73
C VAL A 98 -1.94 15.59 -14.31
N GLN A 99 -2.00 16.88 -14.02
CA GLN A 99 -2.46 17.41 -12.73
C GLN A 99 -3.92 17.04 -12.45
N GLU A 100 -4.80 17.11 -13.45
CA GLU A 100 -6.19 16.67 -13.33
C GLU A 100 -6.28 15.16 -13.03
N GLY A 101 -5.52 14.34 -13.76
CA GLY A 101 -5.47 12.89 -13.54
C GLY A 101 -4.95 12.55 -12.15
N LEU A 102 -3.87 13.22 -11.70
CA LEU A 102 -3.33 13.06 -10.36
C LEU A 102 -4.32 13.53 -9.30
N HIS A 103 -4.99 14.66 -9.49
CA HIS A 103 -6.02 15.16 -8.58
C HIS A 103 -7.22 14.22 -8.49
N ARG A 104 -7.68 13.61 -9.59
CA ARG A 104 -8.73 12.56 -9.53
C ARG A 104 -8.25 11.37 -8.71
N LEU A 105 -7.04 10.90 -8.98
CA LEU A 105 -6.46 9.79 -8.22
C LEU A 105 -6.30 10.13 -6.75
N GLU A 106 -5.86 11.35 -6.44
CA GLU A 106 -5.69 11.87 -5.08
C GLU A 106 -7.03 12.13 -4.40
N THR A 107 -8.07 12.58 -5.10
CA THR A 107 -9.39 12.83 -4.51
C THR A 107 -10.10 11.53 -4.19
N GLU A 108 -9.99 10.51 -5.05
CA GLU A 108 -10.43 9.15 -4.71
C GLU A 108 -9.46 8.47 -3.73
N THR A 109 -8.17 8.84 -3.68
CA THR A 109 -7.26 8.39 -2.62
C THR A 109 -7.54 9.11 -1.31
N VAL A 110 -8.11 10.32 -1.32
CA VAL A 110 -8.56 11.08 -0.14
C VAL A 110 -9.91 10.52 0.36
N ILE A 111 -10.69 9.86 -0.49
CA ILE A 111 -11.83 9.02 -0.07
C ILE A 111 -11.38 7.60 0.38
N LEU A 112 -10.13 7.20 0.09
CA LEU A 112 -9.49 5.95 0.56
C LEU A 112 -8.35 6.18 1.59
N SER A 113 -8.21 7.41 2.09
CA SER A 113 -7.18 7.88 3.04
C SER A 113 -7.82 8.54 4.27
N GLU A 114 -8.98 8.05 4.68
CA GLU A 114 -9.25 7.90 6.11
C GLU A 114 -8.79 6.47 6.44
N SER A 115 -7.79 6.17 7.26
CA SER A 115 -7.13 6.88 8.33
C SER A 115 -5.85 6.08 8.64
N GLU A 116 -4.70 6.48 8.09
CA GLU A 116 -3.44 5.90 8.58
C GLU A 116 -3.07 6.56 9.90
N VAL A 117 -3.11 5.79 10.98
CA VAL A 117 -2.76 6.26 12.31
C VAL A 117 -1.33 5.83 12.59
N ALA A 118 -0.43 6.80 12.74
CA ALA A 118 0.94 6.57 13.20
C ALA A 118 1.00 6.83 14.72
N VAL A 119 1.42 5.81 15.48
CA VAL A 119 1.51 5.87 16.94
C VAL A 119 2.95 5.65 17.38
N PRO A 120 3.52 6.55 18.21
CA PRO A 120 4.86 6.35 18.76
C PRO A 120 4.96 5.07 19.59
N LEU A 121 6.06 4.35 19.42
CA LEU A 121 6.40 3.15 20.17
C LEU A 121 7.46 3.43 21.22
N GLU A 122 7.26 2.87 22.40
CA GLU A 122 8.24 2.85 23.48
C GLU A 122 9.05 1.55 23.41
N PRO A 123 10.37 1.60 23.17
CA PRO A 123 11.20 0.42 23.24
C PRO A 123 11.45 0.02 24.70
N ALA A 124 11.26 -1.25 25.03
CA ALA A 124 11.60 -1.79 26.36
C ALA A 124 12.19 -3.19 26.24
N ARG A 125 13.48 -3.37 26.55
CA ARG A 125 14.14 -4.71 26.58
C ARG A 125 13.87 -5.60 25.35
N GLY A 126 13.85 -5.01 24.15
CA GLY A 126 13.64 -5.73 22.89
C GLY A 126 12.18 -5.95 22.50
N VAL A 127 11.22 -5.43 23.27
CA VAL A 127 9.80 -5.40 22.89
C VAL A 127 9.34 -3.98 22.59
N TRP A 128 8.26 -3.87 21.82
CA TRP A 128 7.59 -2.60 21.50
C TRP A 128 6.36 -2.44 22.38
N ILE A 129 6.29 -1.32 23.09
CA ILE A 129 5.15 -0.95 23.91
C ILE A 129 4.41 0.20 23.23
N VAL A 130 3.09 0.14 23.21
CA VAL A 130 2.22 1.19 22.67
C VAL A 130 1.30 1.70 23.78
N PRO A 131 1.15 3.03 23.94
CA PRO A 131 0.13 3.60 24.81
C PRO A 131 -1.25 3.41 24.19
N VAL A 132 -2.22 3.04 25.02
CA VAL A 132 -3.62 2.89 24.62
C VAL A 132 -4.52 3.58 25.64
N VAL A 133 -5.73 3.94 25.23
CA VAL A 133 -6.80 4.39 26.12
C VAL A 133 -7.90 3.33 26.13
N VAL A 134 -8.28 2.84 27.31
CA VAL A 134 -9.32 1.84 27.51
C VAL A 134 -10.53 2.48 28.19
N ASN A 135 -11.72 2.18 27.65
CA ASN A 135 -13.02 2.73 28.08
C ASN A 135 -13.04 4.26 28.18
N ASP A 136 -12.25 4.94 27.33
CA ASP A 136 -12.12 6.41 27.31
C ASP A 136 -11.61 7.06 28.61
N VAL A 137 -11.23 6.27 29.61
CA VAL A 137 -10.92 6.75 30.95
C VAL A 137 -9.56 6.32 31.48
N ARG A 138 -8.96 5.24 30.93
CA ARG A 138 -7.72 4.67 31.47
C ARG A 138 -6.66 4.58 30.39
N GLU A 139 -5.57 5.31 30.58
CA GLU A 139 -4.33 5.07 29.85
C GLU A 139 -3.66 3.78 30.35
N ALA A 140 -3.12 3.01 29.41
CA ALA A 140 -2.43 1.76 29.69
C ALA A 140 -1.30 1.52 28.69
N ARG A 141 -0.28 0.78 29.11
CA ARG A 141 0.89 0.45 28.29
C ARG A 141 0.86 -1.02 27.90
N LEU A 142 0.63 -1.28 26.61
CA LEU A 142 0.46 -2.63 26.09
C LEU A 142 1.66 -3.01 25.23
N LEU A 143 2.14 -4.24 25.39
CA LEU A 143 3.12 -4.83 24.48
C LEU A 143 2.45 -5.14 23.14
N VAL A 144 3.06 -4.76 22.03
CA VAL A 144 2.57 -5.11 20.68
C VAL A 144 3.01 -6.53 20.35
N ASP A 145 2.05 -7.46 20.25
CA ASP A 145 2.32 -8.88 19.96
C ASP A 145 1.48 -9.36 18.79
N THR A 146 2.08 -9.41 17.59
CA THR A 146 1.43 -9.96 16.40
C THR A 146 1.27 -11.48 16.44
N GLY A 147 1.98 -12.17 17.34
CA GLY A 147 1.90 -13.62 17.55
C GLY A 147 0.79 -14.04 18.51
N SER A 148 0.24 -13.10 19.30
CA SER A 148 -0.87 -13.40 20.21
C SER A 148 -2.21 -13.40 19.48
N SER A 149 -2.95 -14.50 19.56
CA SER A 149 -4.30 -14.61 19.02
C SER A 149 -5.31 -13.68 19.71
N VAL A 150 -5.02 -13.26 20.95
CA VAL A 150 -5.95 -12.48 21.79
C VAL A 150 -5.28 -11.24 22.39
N THR A 151 -6.07 -10.20 22.65
CA THR A 151 -5.63 -9.07 23.49
C THR A 151 -5.79 -9.41 24.96
N ILE A 152 -4.74 -9.21 25.75
CA ILE A 152 -4.69 -9.54 27.18
C ILE A 152 -4.61 -8.25 28.00
N LEU A 153 -5.39 -8.14 29.09
CA LEU A 153 -5.27 -7.08 30.09
C LEU A 153 -4.85 -7.67 31.43
N ALA A 154 -3.93 -6.97 32.12
CA ALA A 154 -3.51 -7.35 33.46
C ALA A 154 -4.68 -7.29 34.45
N PRO A 155 -4.74 -8.18 35.46
CA PRO A 155 -5.79 -8.18 36.48
C PRO A 155 -5.97 -6.83 37.19
N ALA A 156 -4.87 -6.10 37.44
CA ALA A 156 -4.93 -4.77 38.05
C ALA A 156 -5.67 -3.75 37.18
N LEU A 157 -5.39 -3.73 35.87
CA LEU A 157 -6.10 -2.87 34.93
C LEU A 157 -7.58 -3.29 34.79
N ALA A 158 -7.84 -4.59 34.71
CA ALA A 158 -9.20 -5.12 34.64
C ALA A 158 -10.02 -4.74 35.89
N ALA A 159 -9.45 -4.86 37.09
CA ALA A 159 -10.10 -4.46 38.34
C ALA A 159 -10.36 -2.95 38.38
N ALA A 160 -9.39 -2.14 37.94
CA ALA A 160 -9.54 -0.68 37.87
C ALA A 160 -10.66 -0.24 36.90
N LEU A 161 -10.90 -1.03 35.86
CA LEU A 161 -11.98 -0.85 34.89
C LEU A 161 -13.28 -1.56 35.29
N ARG A 162 -13.31 -2.27 36.43
CA ARG A 162 -14.42 -3.11 36.90
C ARG A 162 -14.86 -4.15 35.84
N LEU A 163 -13.89 -4.70 35.11
CA LEU A 163 -14.12 -5.75 34.12
C LEU A 163 -14.25 -7.10 34.84
N GLY A 164 -15.42 -7.72 34.73
CA GLY A 164 -15.63 -9.07 35.23
C GLY A 164 -16.21 -9.17 36.64
N ASP A 165 -17.16 -8.29 36.97
CA ASP A 165 -18.16 -8.54 38.01
C ASP A 165 -19.20 -9.61 37.60
N GLY A 166 -19.04 -10.22 36.40
CA GLY A 166 -19.82 -11.33 35.88
C GLY A 166 -18.94 -12.48 35.34
N GLU A 167 -19.51 -13.68 35.29
CA GLU A 167 -18.91 -14.98 34.92
C GLU A 167 -18.35 -15.04 33.48
N GLY A 168 -17.27 -14.29 33.20
CA GLY A 168 -16.53 -14.45 31.96
C GLY A 168 -16.07 -15.90 31.77
N ALA A 169 -16.28 -16.44 30.57
CA ALA A 169 -15.84 -17.80 30.23
C ALA A 169 -14.32 -17.95 30.41
N ARG A 170 -13.90 -19.13 30.86
CA ARG A 170 -12.49 -19.49 30.91
C ARG A 170 -12.01 -19.87 29.52
N VAL A 171 -10.92 -19.26 29.06
CA VAL A 171 -10.30 -19.56 27.77
C VAL A 171 -8.88 -20.03 28.02
N GLU A 172 -8.52 -21.12 27.36
CA GLU A 172 -7.16 -21.64 27.37
C GLU A 172 -6.26 -20.73 26.54
N LEU A 173 -5.12 -20.36 27.13
CA LEU A 173 -4.11 -19.50 26.53
C LEU A 173 -2.83 -20.30 26.38
N GLN A 174 -2.22 -20.20 25.20
CA GLN A 174 -0.89 -20.73 24.96
C GLN A 174 0.12 -19.61 25.19
N THR A 175 0.88 -19.72 26.26
CA THR A 175 1.95 -18.77 26.60
C THR A 175 3.32 -19.43 26.40
N VAL A 176 4.37 -18.60 26.40
CA VAL A 176 5.76 -19.10 26.38
C VAL A 176 6.06 -20.04 27.56
N GLY A 177 5.37 -19.86 28.69
CA GLY A 177 5.49 -20.73 29.87
C GLY A 177 4.63 -21.99 29.85
N GLY A 178 3.87 -22.24 28.77
CA GLY A 178 2.95 -23.36 28.64
C GLY A 178 1.48 -22.93 28.54
N GLN A 179 0.58 -23.91 28.70
CA GLN A 179 -0.87 -23.67 28.72
C GLN A 179 -1.28 -23.07 30.06
N THR A 180 -2.09 -22.01 30.00
CA THR A 180 -2.69 -21.35 31.16
C THR A 180 -4.14 -21.02 30.84
N VAL A 181 -4.89 -20.52 31.82
CA VAL A 181 -6.31 -20.17 31.67
C VAL A 181 -6.50 -18.70 31.99
N GLY A 182 -7.07 -17.97 31.04
CA GLY A 182 -7.52 -16.59 31.23
C GLY A 182 -9.05 -16.50 31.32
N ARG A 183 -9.54 -15.37 31.83
CA ARG A 183 -10.98 -15.09 31.89
C ARG A 183 -11.38 -14.09 30.81
N THR A 184 -12.40 -14.37 30.02
CA THR A 184 -12.88 -13.40 29.02
C THR A 184 -13.55 -12.20 29.67
N ALA A 185 -13.42 -11.06 29.02
CA ALA A 185 -14.14 -9.83 29.32
C ALA A 185 -14.33 -9.03 28.03
N THR A 186 -15.06 -7.93 28.10
CA THR A 186 -15.24 -7.01 26.98
C THR A 186 -14.99 -5.59 27.49
N VAL A 187 -14.17 -4.84 26.76
CA VAL A 187 -14.00 -3.41 27.00
C VAL A 187 -14.89 -2.62 26.04
N ALA A 188 -15.52 -1.57 26.54
CA ALA A 188 -16.45 -0.74 25.77
C ALA A 188 -15.72 0.00 24.64
N SER A 189 -14.50 0.47 24.89
CA SER A 189 -13.62 1.05 23.88
C SER A 189 -12.15 0.73 24.15
N LEU A 190 -11.38 0.57 23.07
CA LEU A 190 -9.92 0.50 23.11
C LEU A 190 -9.38 1.37 21.97
N ARG A 191 -8.61 2.39 22.33
CA ARG A 191 -8.03 3.36 21.40
C ARG A 191 -6.51 3.28 21.40
N VAL A 192 -5.92 3.23 20.20
CA VAL A 192 -4.48 3.26 19.96
C VAL A 192 -4.19 4.44 19.03
N GLY A 193 -3.68 5.55 19.59
CA GLY A 193 -3.61 6.82 18.87
C GLY A 193 -4.99 7.30 18.41
N GLY A 194 -5.16 7.52 17.11
CA GLY A 194 -6.46 7.84 16.49
C GLY A 194 -7.32 6.63 16.13
N ALA A 195 -6.81 5.40 16.27
CA ALA A 195 -7.54 4.19 15.90
C ALA A 195 -8.36 3.71 17.11
N GLU A 196 -9.68 3.57 16.95
CA GLU A 196 -10.59 3.16 18.02
C GLU A 196 -11.40 1.93 17.61
N LEU A 197 -11.55 1.00 18.54
CA LEU A 197 -12.51 -0.09 18.46
C LEU A 197 -13.45 -0.04 19.65
N ARG A 198 -14.66 -0.56 19.43
CA ARG A 198 -15.70 -0.71 20.45
C ARG A 198 -16.01 -2.18 20.68
N ASP A 199 -16.54 -2.48 21.86
CA ASP A 199 -16.98 -3.82 22.26
C ASP A 199 -15.88 -4.87 22.05
N VAL A 200 -14.66 -4.53 22.46
CA VAL A 200 -13.45 -5.32 22.16
C VAL A 200 -13.37 -6.48 23.15
N PRO A 201 -13.39 -7.74 22.68
CA PRO A 201 -13.17 -8.88 23.56
C PRO A 201 -11.70 -8.91 24.00
N VAL A 202 -11.50 -9.15 25.29
CA VAL A 202 -10.17 -9.24 25.90
C VAL A 202 -10.12 -10.44 26.83
N VAL A 203 -8.91 -10.87 27.18
CA VAL A 203 -8.69 -11.89 28.20
C VAL A 203 -7.95 -11.27 29.38
N VAL A 204 -8.46 -11.46 30.58
CA VAL A 204 -7.80 -11.05 31.81
C VAL A 204 -6.82 -12.15 32.22
N HIS A 205 -5.53 -11.82 32.13
CA HIS A 205 -4.41 -12.70 32.50
C HIS A 205 -3.16 -11.85 32.72
N GLU A 206 -2.18 -12.36 33.48
CA GLU A 206 -0.89 -11.70 33.65
C GLU A 206 -0.11 -11.63 32.31
N PRO A 207 0.22 -10.43 31.78
CA PRO A 207 0.95 -10.26 30.53
C PRO A 207 2.47 -10.36 30.71
N GLY A 208 2.95 -10.32 31.96
CA GLY A 208 4.37 -10.22 32.31
C GLY A 208 4.63 -9.01 33.21
N PRO A 209 5.84 -8.92 33.80
CA PRO A 209 6.15 -7.90 34.80
C PRO A 209 6.19 -6.49 34.19
N GLY A 210 5.41 -5.58 34.76
CA GLY A 210 5.46 -4.14 34.44
C GLY A 210 4.71 -3.73 33.17
N LEU A 211 3.85 -4.60 32.64
CA LEU A 211 2.97 -4.31 31.49
C LEU A 211 1.51 -4.31 31.94
N ASP A 212 0.71 -3.40 31.39
CA ASP A 212 -0.73 -3.37 31.64
C ASP A 212 -1.50 -4.35 30.75
N GLY A 213 -0.86 -4.87 29.70
CA GLY A 213 -1.45 -5.86 28.80
C GLY A 213 -0.60 -6.20 27.59
N ILE A 214 -1.17 -7.03 26.73
CA ILE A 214 -0.65 -7.41 25.40
C ILE A 214 -1.71 -7.02 24.37
N LEU A 215 -1.32 -6.22 23.38
CA LEU A 215 -2.13 -5.87 22.23
C LEU A 215 -1.95 -6.94 21.16
N GLY A 216 -2.93 -7.83 21.06
CA GLY A 216 -2.91 -8.99 20.16
C GLY A 216 -3.88 -8.90 19.00
N ASN A 217 -4.07 -10.02 18.30
CA ASN A 217 -4.76 -10.06 17.02
C ASN A 217 -6.26 -9.73 17.08
N THR A 218 -6.90 -9.77 18.27
CA THR A 218 -8.26 -9.26 18.45
C THR A 218 -8.40 -7.80 17.99
N VAL A 219 -7.35 -7.00 18.21
CA VAL A 219 -7.28 -5.59 17.81
C VAL A 219 -6.43 -5.44 16.55
N LEU A 220 -5.20 -5.96 16.55
CA LEU A 220 -4.25 -5.80 15.45
C LEU A 220 -4.77 -6.36 14.13
N GLY A 221 -5.51 -7.47 14.16
CA GLY A 221 -6.09 -8.10 12.98
C GLY A 221 -7.21 -7.29 12.31
N ARG A 222 -7.66 -6.18 12.92
CA ARG A 222 -8.62 -5.24 12.32
C ARG A 222 -7.96 -4.18 11.45
N TYR A 223 -6.63 -4.15 11.43
CA TYR A 223 -5.83 -3.22 10.65
C TYR A 223 -4.79 -3.96 9.82
N ARG A 224 -4.35 -3.31 8.76
CA ARG A 224 -3.01 -3.53 8.23
C ARG A 224 -2.03 -2.86 9.20
N VAL A 225 -1.16 -3.67 9.78
CA VAL A 225 -0.19 -3.24 10.78
C VAL A 225 1.20 -3.15 10.15
N THR A 226 1.92 -2.07 10.42
CA THR A 226 3.34 -1.95 10.06
C THR A 226 4.12 -1.38 11.25
N LEU A 227 5.22 -2.06 11.61
CA LEU A 227 6.17 -1.61 12.63
C LEU A 227 7.37 -0.99 11.92
N ASP A 228 7.61 0.29 12.16
CA ASP A 228 8.81 1.00 11.72
C ASP A 228 9.77 1.12 12.92
N PRO A 229 10.77 0.22 13.05
CA PRO A 229 11.68 0.22 14.20
C PRO A 229 12.67 1.40 14.19
N ASP A 230 12.99 1.92 13.00
CA ASP A 230 13.94 3.02 12.84
C ASP A 230 13.32 4.33 13.33
N ARG A 231 12.06 4.56 12.97
CA ARG A 231 11.28 5.74 13.40
C ARG A 231 10.51 5.52 14.70
N ARG A 232 10.45 4.27 15.20
CA ARG A 232 9.68 3.84 16.38
C ARG A 232 8.20 4.19 16.23
N LEU A 233 7.61 3.79 15.10
CA LEU A 233 6.22 4.04 14.79
C LEU A 233 5.47 2.73 14.55
N LEU A 234 4.26 2.66 15.10
CA LEU A 234 3.24 1.68 14.74
C LEU A 234 2.26 2.36 13.80
N HIS A 235 2.16 1.83 12.58
CA HIS A 235 1.20 2.27 11.58
C HIS A 235 0.00 1.33 11.59
N LEU A 236 -1.19 1.89 11.82
CA LEU A 236 -2.47 1.19 11.76
C LEU A 236 -3.30 1.77 10.63
N ARG A 237 -3.70 0.93 9.68
CA ARG A 237 -4.55 1.33 8.55
C ARG A 237 -5.71 0.36 8.39
N HIS A 238 -6.91 0.86 8.15
CA HIS A 238 -8.04 -0.03 7.85
C HIS A 238 -7.77 -0.88 6.59
N PRO A 239 -8.09 -2.18 6.60
CA PRO A 239 -8.03 -2.99 5.40
C PRO A 239 -9.04 -2.45 4.37
N THR A 240 -8.62 -2.31 3.12
CA THR A 240 -9.51 -1.99 2.01
C THR A 240 -10.49 -3.14 1.80
N PRO A 241 -11.79 -2.88 1.59
CA PRO A 241 -12.72 -3.93 1.12
C PRO A 241 -12.18 -4.53 -0.18
N GLU A 242 -12.18 -5.86 -0.28
CA GLU A 242 -11.87 -6.59 -1.52
C GLU A 242 -12.94 -6.37 -2.60
#